data_AF-A0A1H0YC55-F1
#
_entry.id   AF-A0A1H0YC55-F1
#
_cell.length_a   1.000
_cell.length_b   1.000
_cell.length_c   1.000
_cell.angle_alpha   90.00
_cell.angle_beta   90.00
_cell.angle_gamma   90.00
#
_symmetry.space_group_name_H-M   'P 1'
#
loop_
_entity.id
_entity.type
_entity.pdbx_description
1 polymer ?
#
loop_
_entity_poly.entity_id
_entity_poly.type
_entity_poly.pdbx_seq_one_letter_code
_entity_poly.pdbx_strand_id
1 'polypeptide(L)'
;MGISLSDITTKLIGDKRRWKQYKARTASLPTSHRTAVDGIERYLMYTGPSDGEQLMRMLDDLADLFEQSATDGTSVRTVVGDDPIAFAEEFKANYGLGSWLSKEQQRLVAAIDEADEADEADKADGHETPTGGDPA
;
A
#
# COMPACT_ATOMS: atom_id res chain seq x y z
N MET A 1 -19.90 -1.61 -18.17
CA MET A 1 -19.65 -2.99 -18.62
C MET A 1 -19.69 -3.89 -17.39
N GLY A 2 -20.61 -4.85 -17.33
CA GLY A 2 -20.67 -5.82 -16.23
C GLY A 2 -19.58 -6.87 -16.39
N ILE A 3 -18.93 -7.24 -15.29
CA ILE A 3 -17.90 -8.28 -15.27
C ILE A 3 -18.54 -9.61 -15.68
N SER A 4 -18.00 -10.28 -16.72
CA SER A 4 -18.49 -11.59 -17.17
C SER A 4 -17.93 -12.72 -16.31
N LEU A 5 -18.69 -13.81 -16.13
CA LEU A 5 -18.26 -15.03 -15.41
C LEU A 5 -17.00 -15.66 -16.05
N SER A 6 -16.83 -15.52 -17.36
CA SER A 6 -15.63 -15.95 -18.09
C SER A 6 -14.37 -15.19 -17.65
N ASP A 7 -14.51 -13.89 -17.41
CA ASP A 7 -13.41 -13.00 -17.06
C ASP A 7 -12.97 -13.25 -15.62
N ILE A 8 -13.94 -13.49 -14.72
CA ILE A 8 -13.68 -13.88 -13.32
C ILE A 8 -12.91 -15.19 -13.28
N THR A 9 -13.35 -16.19 -14.05
CA THR A 9 -12.71 -17.51 -14.06
C THR A 9 -11.28 -17.44 -14.60
N THR A 10 -11.08 -16.70 -15.70
CA THR A 10 -9.75 -16.48 -16.28
C THR A 10 -8.82 -15.79 -15.28
N LYS A 11 -9.30 -14.73 -14.61
CA LYS A 11 -8.53 -14.02 -13.58
C LYS A 11 -8.13 -14.95 -12.43
N LEU A 12 -9.08 -15.69 -11.86
CA LEU A 12 -8.81 -16.61 -10.75
C LEU A 12 -7.79 -17.71 -11.10
N ILE A 13 -7.87 -18.27 -12.32
CA ILE A 13 -6.90 -19.26 -12.79
C ILE A 13 -5.52 -18.63 -12.95
N GLY A 14 -5.46 -17.41 -13.49
CA GLY A 14 -4.23 -16.63 -13.62
C GLY A 14 -3.58 -16.35 -12.27
N ASP A 15 -4.34 -15.82 -11.31
CA ASP A 15 -3.88 -15.49 -9.96
C ASP A 15 -3.35 -16.73 -9.23
N LYS A 16 -4.07 -17.86 -9.32
CA LYS A 16 -3.64 -19.13 -8.74
C LYS A 16 -2.34 -19.65 -9.37
N ARG A 17 -2.18 -19.50 -10.68
CA ARG A 17 -0.96 -19.89 -11.40
C ARG A 17 0.23 -19.02 -10.98
N ARG A 18 0.04 -17.70 -10.93
CA ARG A 18 1.06 -16.73 -10.53
C ARG A 18 1.53 -16.97 -9.09
N TRP A 19 0.58 -17.18 -8.17
CA TRP A 19 0.89 -17.56 -6.79
C TRP A 19 1.73 -18.83 -6.69
N LYS A 20 1.38 -19.88 -7.43
CA LYS A 20 2.16 -21.13 -7.46
C LYS A 20 3.58 -20.91 -7.98
N GLN A 21 3.74 -20.10 -9.03
CA GLN A 21 5.04 -19.78 -9.58
C GLN A 21 5.90 -19.03 -8.56
N TYR A 22 5.33 -18.00 -7.92
CA TYR A 22 5.98 -17.27 -6.83
C TYR A 22 6.43 -18.20 -5.69
N LYS A 23 5.56 -19.09 -5.19
CA LYS A 23 5.96 -20.03 -4.13
C LYS A 23 7.02 -21.05 -4.59
N ALA A 24 7.01 -21.49 -5.85
CA ALA A 24 8.04 -22.39 -6.37
C ALA A 24 9.41 -21.70 -6.44
N ARG A 25 9.43 -20.44 -6.88
CA ARG A 25 10.61 -19.57 -6.92
C ARG A 25 11.23 -19.42 -5.54
N THR A 26 10.45 -18.94 -4.58
CA THR A 26 10.94 -18.70 -3.21
C THR A 26 11.32 -19.98 -2.47
N ALA A 27 10.66 -21.11 -2.77
CA ALA A 27 11.05 -22.42 -2.22
C ALA A 27 12.45 -22.88 -2.66
N SER A 28 12.90 -22.47 -3.86
CA SER A 28 14.21 -22.85 -4.42
C SER A 28 15.39 -22.08 -3.83
N LEU A 29 15.13 -21.01 -3.07
CA LEU A 29 16.16 -20.19 -2.44
C LEU A 29 16.95 -20.97 -1.37
N PRO A 30 18.20 -20.56 -1.08
CA PRO A 30 18.93 -21.00 0.10
C PRO A 30 18.09 -20.82 1.37
N THR A 31 18.26 -21.70 2.36
CA THR A 31 17.41 -21.73 3.56
C THR A 31 17.31 -20.37 4.27
N SER A 32 18.41 -19.62 4.39
CA SER A 32 18.40 -18.27 4.98
C SER A 32 17.47 -17.31 4.23
N HIS A 33 17.60 -17.27 2.91
CA HIS A 33 16.84 -16.38 2.02
C HIS A 33 15.36 -16.78 1.98
N ARG A 34 15.07 -18.08 1.87
CA ARG A 34 13.70 -18.60 1.93
C ARG A 34 13.02 -18.22 3.25
N THR A 35 13.69 -18.43 4.39
CA THR A 35 13.14 -18.07 5.71
C THR A 35 12.86 -16.57 5.82
N ALA A 36 13.74 -15.72 5.26
CA ALA A 36 13.54 -14.28 5.25
C ALA A 36 12.34 -13.88 4.39
N VAL A 37 12.28 -14.39 3.15
CA VAL A 37 11.16 -14.13 2.24
C VAL A 37 9.84 -14.60 2.84
N ASP A 38 9.76 -15.79 3.44
CA ASP A 38 8.53 -16.28 4.08
C ASP A 38 8.08 -15.37 5.24
N GLY A 39 9.02 -14.77 5.98
CA GLY A 39 8.74 -13.80 7.04
C GLY A 39 8.19 -12.48 6.50
N ILE A 40 8.86 -11.92 5.49
CA ILE A 40 8.49 -10.65 4.85
C ILE A 40 7.18 -10.81 4.07
N GLU A 41 7.01 -11.88 3.30
CA GLU A 41 5.77 -12.25 2.60
C GLU A 41 4.60 -12.23 3.57
N ARG A 42 4.71 -12.91 4.71
CA ARG A 42 3.64 -12.94 5.72
C ARG A 42 3.30 -11.54 6.20
N TYR A 43 4.30 -10.72 6.51
CA TYR A 43 4.08 -9.35 6.96
C TYR A 43 3.35 -8.53 5.89
N LEU A 44 3.83 -8.57 4.65
CA LEU A 44 3.24 -7.84 3.52
C LEU A 44 1.84 -8.33 3.14
N MET A 45 1.51 -9.60 3.38
CA MET A 45 0.12 -10.09 3.21
C MET A 45 -0.86 -9.45 4.20
N TYR A 46 -0.38 -8.97 5.35
CA TYR A 46 -1.21 -8.26 6.33
C TYR A 46 -1.19 -6.74 6.14
N THR A 47 -0.04 -6.18 5.76
CA THR A 47 0.17 -4.72 5.74
C THR A 47 0.17 -4.10 4.35
N GLY A 48 0.28 -4.93 3.31
CA GLY A 48 0.40 -4.52 1.91
C GLY A 48 -0.91 -4.09 1.25
N PRO A 49 -0.87 -3.81 -0.07
CA PRO A 49 -2.04 -3.38 -0.82
C PRO A 49 -3.19 -4.39 -0.76
N SER A 50 -4.42 -3.89 -0.60
CA SER A 50 -5.64 -4.72 -0.68
C SER A 50 -5.98 -5.16 -2.11
N ASP A 51 -5.33 -4.58 -3.11
CA ASP A 51 -5.48 -4.95 -4.51
C ASP A 51 -4.56 -6.13 -4.84
N GLY A 52 -5.16 -7.26 -5.25
CA GLY A 52 -4.42 -8.50 -5.47
C GLY A 52 -3.39 -8.42 -6.59
N GLU A 53 -3.61 -7.58 -7.61
CA GLU A 53 -2.64 -7.42 -8.70
C GLU A 53 -1.40 -6.65 -8.24
N GLN A 54 -1.58 -5.55 -7.52
CA GLN A 54 -0.48 -4.81 -6.88
C GLN A 54 0.26 -5.67 -5.85
N LEU A 55 -0.46 -6.40 -5.00
CA LEU A 55 0.15 -7.33 -4.04
C LEU A 55 1.02 -8.37 -4.77
N MET A 56 0.52 -8.98 -5.84
CA MET A 56 1.30 -9.97 -6.57
C MET A 56 2.50 -9.36 -7.30
N ARG A 57 2.43 -8.10 -7.79
CA ARG A 57 3.62 -7.42 -8.34
C ARG A 57 4.68 -7.20 -7.26
N MET A 58 4.26 -6.71 -6.09
CA MET A 58 5.15 -6.52 -4.94
C MET A 58 5.82 -7.83 -4.50
N LEU A 59 5.08 -8.95 -4.48
CA LEU A 59 5.65 -10.25 -4.14
C LEU A 59 6.60 -10.80 -5.22
N ASP A 60 6.31 -10.59 -6.50
CA ASP A 60 7.22 -10.99 -7.58
C ASP A 60 8.55 -10.22 -7.49
N ASP A 61 8.50 -8.92 -7.23
CA ASP A 61 9.71 -8.10 -7.08
C ASP A 61 10.49 -8.45 -5.80
N LEU A 62 9.80 -8.88 -4.73
CA LEU A 62 10.44 -9.44 -3.53
C LEU A 62 11.20 -10.73 -3.87
N ALA A 63 10.60 -11.61 -4.67
CA ALA A 63 11.27 -12.82 -5.13
C ALA A 63 12.49 -12.50 -6.01
N ASP A 64 12.37 -11.56 -6.95
CA ASP A 64 13.48 -11.10 -7.81
C ASP A 64 14.66 -10.61 -6.96
N LEU A 65 14.39 -9.75 -5.96
CA LEU A 65 15.41 -9.23 -5.05
C LEU A 65 16.17 -10.34 -4.32
N PHE A 66 15.44 -11.31 -3.75
CA PHE A 66 16.06 -12.38 -2.98
C PHE A 66 16.76 -13.43 -3.84
N GLU A 67 16.26 -13.71 -5.05
CA GLU A 67 16.95 -14.54 -6.04
C GLU A 67 18.28 -13.92 -6.49
N GLN A 68 18.28 -12.61 -6.78
CA GLN A 68 19.50 -11.89 -7.12
C GLN A 68 20.49 -11.92 -5.96
N SER A 69 20.03 -11.60 -4.74
CA SER A 69 20.90 -11.62 -3.56
C SER A 69 21.50 -13.01 -3.28
N ALA A 70 20.74 -14.08 -3.51
CA ALA A 70 21.22 -15.45 -3.37
C ALA A 70 22.27 -15.80 -4.44
N THR A 71 22.04 -15.36 -5.69
CA THR A 71 22.97 -15.53 -6.81
C THR A 71 24.30 -14.82 -6.54
N ASP A 72 24.24 -13.62 -5.96
CA ASP A 72 25.42 -12.81 -5.63
C ASP A 72 26.12 -13.24 -4.34
N GLY A 73 25.57 -14.22 -3.60
CA GLY A 73 26.08 -14.63 -2.29
C GLY A 73 25.90 -13.55 -1.21
N THR A 74 25.00 -12.59 -1.43
CA THR A 74 24.70 -11.52 -0.48
C THR A 74 23.90 -12.06 0.70
N SER A 75 24.35 -11.75 1.92
CA SER A 75 23.67 -12.21 3.13
C SER A 75 22.31 -11.52 3.29
N VAL A 76 21.33 -12.21 3.89
CA VAL A 76 20.01 -11.63 4.18
C VAL A 76 20.12 -10.33 4.98
N ARG A 77 21.04 -10.27 5.95
CA ARG A 77 21.21 -9.08 6.78
C ARG A 77 21.77 -7.89 5.98
N THR A 78 22.58 -8.15 4.96
CA THR A 78 23.05 -7.11 4.03
C THR A 78 21.90 -6.57 3.15
N VAL A 79 20.96 -7.43 2.76
CA VAL A 79 19.79 -7.04 1.95
C VAL A 79 18.77 -6.27 2.79
N VAL A 80 18.41 -6.83 3.94
CA VAL A 80 17.28 -6.38 4.77
C VAL A 80 17.70 -5.31 5.78
N GLY A 81 18.99 -5.21 6.09
CA GLY A 81 19.48 -4.33 7.15
C GLY A 81 19.17 -4.85 8.57
N ASP A 82 19.50 -4.03 9.56
CA ASP A 82 19.35 -4.37 10.98
C ASP A 82 17.88 -4.36 11.45
N ASP A 83 17.05 -3.55 10.78
CA ASP A 83 15.62 -3.43 11.04
C ASP A 83 14.78 -3.99 9.87
N PRO A 84 14.31 -5.25 9.97
CA PRO A 84 13.47 -5.86 8.94
C PRO A 84 12.09 -5.22 8.78
N ILE A 85 11.59 -4.53 9.80
CA ILE A 85 10.29 -3.83 9.73
C ILE A 85 10.46 -2.58 8.88
N ALA A 86 11.50 -1.78 9.14
CA ALA A 86 11.82 -0.62 8.33
C ALA A 86 12.00 -1.00 6.85
N PHE A 87 12.76 -2.06 6.57
CA PHE A 87 12.90 -2.59 5.21
C PHE A 87 11.55 -2.94 4.57
N ALA A 88 10.68 -3.68 5.28
CA ALA A 88 9.39 -4.10 4.73
C ALA A 88 8.45 -2.91 4.48
N GLU A 89 8.47 -1.90 5.35
CA GLU A 89 7.68 -0.68 5.19
C GLU A 89 8.18 0.19 4.02
N GLU A 90 9.49 0.36 3.89
CA GLU A 90 10.11 1.06 2.75
C GLU A 90 9.86 0.32 1.43
N PHE A 91 10.03 -1.00 1.43
CA PHE A 91 9.76 -1.84 0.27
C PHE A 91 8.30 -1.70 -0.18
N LYS A 92 7.36 -1.80 0.76
CA LYS A 92 5.92 -1.64 0.53
C LYS A 92 5.56 -0.24 0.01
N ALA A 93 6.21 0.81 0.49
CA ALA A 93 5.91 2.18 0.12
C ALA A 93 6.04 2.43 -1.40
N ASN A 94 6.87 1.64 -2.11
CA ASN A 94 7.03 1.71 -3.56
C ASN A 94 5.80 1.24 -4.36
N TYR A 95 4.85 0.54 -3.72
CA TYR A 95 3.67 -0.04 -4.38
C TYR A 95 2.36 0.69 -4.03
N GLY A 96 2.46 1.81 -3.29
CA GLY A 96 1.32 2.67 -2.96
C GLY A 96 0.36 2.07 -1.91
N LEU A 97 -0.54 2.93 -1.41
CA LEU A 97 -1.59 2.51 -0.48
C LEU A 97 -2.74 1.89 -1.28
N GLY A 98 -3.31 0.77 -0.80
CA GLY A 98 -4.41 0.08 -1.46
C GLY A 98 -5.53 1.04 -1.88
N SER A 99 -6.21 0.75 -3.00
CA SER A 99 -7.18 1.68 -3.62
C SER A 99 -8.24 2.22 -2.65
N TRP A 100 -8.66 1.42 -1.66
CA TRP A 100 -9.60 1.86 -0.63
C TRP A 100 -8.99 2.86 0.36
N LEU A 101 -7.77 2.62 0.84
CA LEU A 101 -7.07 3.53 1.75
C LEU A 101 -6.70 4.84 1.06
N SER A 102 -6.27 4.79 -0.20
CA SER A 102 -6.03 5.99 -1.01
C SER A 102 -7.31 6.84 -1.16
N LYS A 103 -8.47 6.21 -1.37
CA LYS A 103 -9.76 6.92 -1.41
C LYS A 103 -10.13 7.51 -0.04
N GLU A 104 -9.87 6.79 1.03
CA GLU A 104 -10.17 7.27 2.37
C GLU A 104 -9.27 8.44 2.78
N GLN A 105 -8.00 8.45 2.37
CA GLN A 105 -7.13 9.61 2.53
C GLN A 105 -7.61 10.83 1.75
N GLN A 106 -8.06 10.64 0.50
CA GLN A 106 -8.65 11.74 -0.28
C GLN A 106 -9.91 12.30 0.37
N ARG A 107 -10.76 11.43 0.94
CA ARG A 107 -11.95 11.85 1.68
C ARG A 107 -11.59 12.64 2.93
N LEU A 108 -10.57 12.20 3.67
CA LEU A 108 -10.10 12.92 4.84
C LEU A 108 -9.58 14.31 4.46
N VAL A 109 -8.75 14.42 3.42
CA VAL A 109 -8.23 15.71 2.95
C VAL A 109 -9.38 16.63 2.57
N ALA A 110 -10.33 16.15 1.75
CA ALA A 110 -11.47 16.94 1.33
C ALA A 110 -12.34 17.42 2.51
N ALA A 111 -12.52 16.58 3.54
CA ALA A 111 -13.29 16.95 4.72
C ALA A 111 -12.60 18.03 5.58
N ILE A 112 -11.27 18.06 5.61
CA ILE A 112 -10.50 19.12 6.30
C ILE A 112 -10.54 20.42 5.50
N ASP A 113 -10.36 20.35 4.18
CA ASP A 113 -10.43 21.53 3.31
C ASP A 113 -11.83 22.18 3.40
N GLU A 114 -12.91 21.38 3.41
CA GLU A 114 -14.29 21.87 3.60
C GLU A 114 -14.50 22.54 4.97
N ALA A 115 -13.90 21.99 6.04
CA ALA A 115 -13.98 22.58 7.37
C ALA A 115 -13.25 23.93 7.43
N ASP A 116 -12.08 24.05 6.81
CA ASP A 116 -11.33 25.30 6.74
C ASP A 116 -12.11 26.38 5.95
N GLU A 117 -12.74 26.01 4.83
CA GLU A 117 -13.59 26.94 4.06
C GLU A 117 -14.81 27.43 4.86
N ALA A 118 -15.44 26.54 5.63
CA ALA A 118 -16.57 26.89 6.49
C ALA A 118 -16.16 27.82 7.64
N ASP A 119 -15.02 27.58 8.28
CA ASP A 119 -14.48 28.44 9.34
C ASP A 119 -14.18 29.86 8.84
N GLU A 120 -13.71 30.01 7.60
CA GLU A 120 -13.46 31.33 7.00
C GLU A 120 -14.76 32.05 6.62
N ALA A 121 -15.79 31.31 6.18
CA ALA A 121 -17.11 31.86 5.90
C ALA A 121 -17.80 32.37 7.18
N ASP A 122 -17.75 31.61 8.27
CA ASP A 122 -18.32 32.00 9.57
C ASP A 122 -17.62 33.25 10.15
N LYS A 123 -16.31 33.40 9.94
CA LYS A 123 -15.57 34.62 10.33
C LYS A 123 -15.95 35.83 9.47
N ALA A 124 -16.25 35.62 8.19
CA ALA A 124 -16.67 36.69 7.28
C ALA A 124 -18.08 37.20 7.61
N ASP A 125 -19.01 36.30 7.96
CA ASP A 125 -20.38 36.64 8.36
C ASP A 125 -20.46 37.24 9.79
N GLY A 126 -19.46 36.95 10.65
CA GLY A 126 -19.38 37.49 12.01
C GLY A 126 -18.92 38.95 12.15
N HIS A 127 -18.63 39.68 11.06
CA HIS A 127 -18.10 41.06 11.10
C HIS A 127 -19.17 42.18 10.94
N GLU A 128 -20.47 41.90 10.94
CA GLU A 128 -21.47 42.96 11.07
C GLU A 128 -21.58 43.42 12.55
N THR A 129 -20.65 44.28 12.98
CA THR A 129 -20.88 45.10 14.18
C THR A 129 -22.11 45.98 13.97
N PRO A 130 -23.13 45.96 14.85
CA PRO A 130 -24.18 46.96 14.81
C PRO A 130 -23.57 48.29 15.26
N THR A 131 -23.15 49.11 14.29
CA THR A 131 -22.81 50.51 14.55
C THR A 131 -24.07 51.20 15.03
N GLY A 132 -24.07 51.49 16.33
CA GLY A 132 -25.12 52.23 17.01
C GLY A 132 -25.51 53.49 16.24
N GLY A 133 -26.80 53.62 15.98
CA GLY A 133 -27.43 54.91 15.69
C GLY A 133 -28.08 55.39 16.99
N ASP A 134 -27.52 56.46 17.56
CA ASP A 134 -28.06 57.16 18.71
C ASP A 134 -29.51 57.65 18.49
N PRO A 135 -30.33 57.74 19.56
CA PRO A 135 -31.68 58.28 19.50
C PRO A 135 -31.66 59.82 19.45
N ALA A 136 -32.45 60.39 18.54
CA ALA A 136 -32.83 61.81 18.52
C ALA A 136 -34.36 61.94 18.60
#